data_AF-D7WDP6-F1
#
_entry.id   AF-D7WDP6-F1
#
_cell.length_a   1.000
_cell.length_b   1.000
_cell.length_c   1.000
_cell.angle_alpha   90.00
_cell.angle_beta   90.00
_cell.angle_gamma   90.00
#
_symmetry.space_group_name_H-M   'P 1'
#
loop_
_entity.id
_entity.type
_entity.pdbx_description
1 polymer ?
#
loop_
_entity_poly.entity_id
_entity_poly.type
_entity_poly.pdbx_seq_one_letter_code
_entity_poly.pdbx_strand_id
1 'polypeptide(L)'
;MRREPQVRTDFSPSEARRAIAWLSIGAMIAVLLQVTSINTAWGIPSIATAFLFQGVVTRTGRLWTSKSVRVLVPTLVWAACFAMLYFGVDVTSDILNNNSIRALALLTAGCLGGVWPLLRRK
;
A
#
# COMPACT_ATOMS: atom_id res chain seq x y z
N MET A 1 11.33 29.43 27.50
CA MET A 1 12.13 28.73 26.46
C MET A 1 11.17 28.03 25.51
N ARG A 2 11.04 28.51 24.27
CA ARG A 2 10.19 27.87 23.25
C ARG A 2 11.00 26.70 22.68
N ARG A 3 10.58 25.46 22.94
CA ARG A 3 11.19 24.28 22.30
C ARG A 3 10.67 24.24 20.86
N GLU A 4 11.47 24.72 19.92
CA GLU A 4 11.17 24.54 18.51
C GLU A 4 11.37 23.06 18.14
N PRO A 5 10.42 22.41 17.46
CA PRO A 5 10.60 21.03 17.00
C PRO A 5 11.77 20.96 16.02
N GLN A 6 12.87 20.30 16.41
CA GLN A 6 13.95 19.99 15.48
C GLN A 6 13.57 18.77 14.64
N VAL A 7 13.28 18.99 13.35
CA VAL A 7 13.08 17.90 12.39
C VAL A 7 14.46 17.37 11.96
N ARG A 8 14.82 16.18 12.40
CA ARG A 8 16.02 15.49 11.90
C ARG A 8 15.82 15.09 10.44
N THR A 9 16.68 15.60 9.56
CA THR A 9 16.70 15.26 8.12
C THR A 9 17.77 14.23 7.77
N ASP A 10 18.67 13.93 8.71
CA ASP A 10 19.79 13.00 8.51
C ASP A 10 19.39 11.60 8.97
N PHE A 11 18.75 10.85 8.06
CA PHE A 11 18.43 9.44 8.29
C PHE A 11 19.57 8.55 7.79
N SER A 12 19.98 7.59 8.61
CA SER A 12 20.93 6.59 8.18
C SER A 12 20.32 5.67 7.10
N PRO A 13 21.12 5.12 6.17
CA PRO A 13 20.61 4.19 5.17
C PRO A 13 19.96 2.91 5.74
N SER A 14 20.28 2.54 6.98
CA SER A 14 19.68 1.43 7.71
C SER A 14 18.29 1.76 8.26
N GLU A 15 18.08 2.97 8.80
CA GLU A 15 16.78 3.43 9.27
C GLU A 15 15.77 3.53 8.12
N ALA A 16 16.19 4.10 6.99
CA ALA A 16 15.34 4.18 5.80
C ALA A 16 14.90 2.79 5.31
N ARG A 17 15.78 1.78 5.38
CA ARG A 17 15.43 0.39 5.02
C ARG A 17 14.43 -0.22 5.99
N ARG A 18 14.61 -0.02 7.30
CA ARG A 18 13.68 -0.52 8.34
C ARG A 18 12.30 0.12 8.21
N ALA A 19 12.24 1.41 7.94
CA ALA A 19 10.98 2.12 7.71
C ALA A 19 10.23 1.54 6.50
N ILE A 20 10.92 1.35 5.36
CA ILE A 20 10.31 0.75 4.16
C ILE A 20 9.88 -0.71 4.39
N ALA A 21 10.66 -1.49 5.14
CA ALA A 21 10.28 -2.85 5.52
C ALA A 21 8.97 -2.87 6.32
N TRP A 22 8.83 -1.96 7.30
CA TRP A 22 7.62 -1.86 8.11
C TRP A 22 6.40 -1.39 7.30
N LEU A 23 6.60 -0.43 6.40
CA LEU A 23 5.57 -0.01 5.43
C LEU A 23 5.10 -1.17 4.55
N SER A 24 6.01 -2.05 4.15
CA SER A 24 5.69 -3.23 3.34
C SER A 24 4.86 -4.26 4.11
N ILE A 25 5.17 -4.46 5.40
CA ILE A 25 4.37 -5.31 6.29
C ILE A 25 2.96 -4.73 6.46
N GLY A 26 2.85 -3.41 6.69
CA GLY A 26 1.57 -2.73 6.76
C GLY A 26 0.75 -2.89 5.47
N ALA A 27 1.42 -2.83 4.31
CA ALA A 27 0.79 -3.06 3.01
C ALA A 27 0.29 -4.50 2.83
N MET A 28 1.05 -5.50 3.28
CA MET A 28 0.63 -6.91 3.29
C MET A 28 -0.61 -7.12 4.18
N ILE A 29 -0.65 -6.54 5.37
CA ILE A 29 -1.82 -6.63 6.25
C ILE A 29 -3.03 -5.92 5.63
N ALA A 30 -2.81 -4.76 5.01
CA ALA A 30 -3.87 -4.00 4.36
C ALA A 30 -4.54 -4.78 3.22
N VAL A 31 -3.77 -5.49 2.38
CA VAL A 31 -4.37 -6.27 1.28
C VAL A 31 -5.24 -7.41 1.80
N LEU A 32 -4.83 -8.07 2.90
CA LEU A 32 -5.63 -9.13 3.52
C LEU A 32 -7.00 -8.61 3.94
N LEU A 33 -7.04 -7.49 4.66
CA LEU A 33 -8.29 -6.86 5.10
C LEU A 33 -9.15 -6.39 3.92
N GLN A 34 -8.49 -5.89 2.86
CA GLN A 34 -9.18 -5.39 1.68
C GLN A 34 -9.88 -6.51 0.89
N VAL A 35 -9.18 -7.64 0.70
CA VAL A 35 -9.70 -8.81 0.00
C VAL A 35 -10.87 -9.43 0.77
N THR A 36 -10.77 -9.59 2.09
CA THR A 36 -11.87 -10.15 2.89
C THR A 36 -13.09 -9.24 2.95
N SER A 37 -12.89 -7.92 2.84
CA SER A 37 -13.98 -6.93 2.89
C SER A 37 -14.72 -6.75 1.56
N ILE A 38 -14.26 -7.38 0.46
CA ILE A 38 -14.76 -7.11 -0.90
C ILE A 38 -16.20 -7.62 -1.15
N ASN A 39 -16.60 -8.67 -0.42
CA ASN A 39 -17.91 -9.33 -0.57
C ASN A 39 -18.99 -8.67 0.31
N THR A 40 -18.59 -7.97 1.37
CA THR A 40 -19.50 -7.34 2.33
C THR A 40 -20.00 -5.99 1.79
N ALA A 41 -20.95 -5.34 2.47
CA ALA A 41 -21.36 -3.95 2.24
C ALA A 41 -20.17 -2.95 2.17
N TRP A 42 -19.00 -3.37 2.67
CA TRP A 42 -17.74 -2.63 2.66
C TRP A 42 -16.90 -2.79 1.37
N GLY A 43 -17.42 -3.41 0.31
CA GLY A 43 -16.68 -3.63 -0.93
C GLY A 43 -16.18 -2.33 -1.59
N ILE A 44 -17.04 -1.31 -1.74
CA ILE A 44 -16.63 -0.01 -2.29
C ILE A 44 -15.66 0.73 -1.35
N PRO A 45 -15.94 0.84 -0.03
CA PRO A 45 -14.97 1.38 0.93
C PRO A 45 -13.60 0.69 0.91
N SER A 46 -13.55 -0.62 0.69
CA SER A 46 -12.31 -1.38 0.61
C SER A 46 -11.44 -0.93 -0.58
N ILE A 47 -12.05 -0.75 -1.75
CA ILE A 47 -11.36 -0.25 -2.95
C ILE A 47 -10.83 1.17 -2.74
N ALA A 48 -11.66 2.06 -2.17
CA ALA A 48 -11.23 3.42 -1.86
C ALA A 48 -10.08 3.44 -0.83
N THR A 49 -10.16 2.56 0.17
CA THR A 49 -9.12 2.38 1.18
C THR A 49 -7.82 1.88 0.54
N ALA A 50 -7.88 0.97 -0.43
CA ALA A 50 -6.70 0.50 -1.16
C ALA A 50 -5.96 1.66 -1.85
N PHE A 51 -6.69 2.53 -2.55
CA PHE A 51 -6.13 3.72 -3.18
C PHE A 51 -5.50 4.67 -2.15
N LEU A 52 -6.26 5.04 -1.12
CA LEU A 52 -5.82 6.02 -0.13
C LEU A 52 -4.66 5.52 0.71
N PHE A 53 -4.73 4.28 1.18
CA PHE A 53 -3.70 3.67 2.01
C PHE A 53 -2.38 3.57 1.26
N GLN A 54 -2.40 3.13 0.00
CA GLN A 54 -1.20 3.09 -0.84
C GLN A 54 -0.63 4.48 -1.10
N GLY A 55 -1.50 5.48 -1.26
CA GLY A 55 -1.10 6.88 -1.34
C GLY A 55 -0.38 7.36 -0.08
N VAL A 56 -0.89 7.01 1.10
CA VAL A 56 -0.28 7.34 2.39
C VAL A 56 1.06 6.63 2.55
N VAL A 57 1.12 5.32 2.30
CA VAL A 57 2.34 4.52 2.40
C VAL A 57 3.45 5.08 1.51
N THR A 58 3.10 5.42 0.27
CA THR A 58 4.06 6.01 -0.68
C THR A 58 4.52 7.39 -0.22
N ARG A 59 3.62 8.26 0.24
CA ARG A 59 4.01 9.59 0.79
C ARG A 59 4.92 9.45 1.99
N THR A 60 4.60 8.52 2.90
CA THR A 60 5.43 8.22 4.05
C THR A 60 6.79 7.69 3.62
N GLY A 61 6.84 6.78 2.63
CA GLY A 61 8.09 6.27 2.07
C GLY A 61 9.00 7.37 1.49
N ARG A 62 8.42 8.39 0.85
CA ARG A 62 9.18 9.56 0.33
C ARG A 62 9.88 10.37 1.42
N LEU A 63 9.41 10.32 2.67
CA LEU A 63 10.09 10.97 3.79
C LEU A 63 11.44 10.30 4.12
N TRP A 64 11.54 8.99 3.85
CA TRP A 64 12.70 8.18 4.18
C TRP A 64 13.68 8.02 3.03
N THR A 65 13.27 8.29 1.78
CA THR A 65 14.14 8.14 0.62
C THR A 65 13.71 8.98 -0.57
N SER A 66 14.68 9.57 -1.26
CA SER A 66 14.49 10.29 -2.53
C SER A 66 14.39 9.37 -3.75
N LYS A 67 14.79 8.10 -3.62
CA LYS A 67 14.80 7.13 -4.74
C LYS A 67 13.40 6.56 -4.96
N SER A 68 12.74 6.96 -6.06
CA SER A 68 11.38 6.52 -6.42
C SER A 68 11.21 5.01 -6.41
N VAL A 69 12.21 4.24 -6.85
CA VAL A 69 12.19 2.76 -6.86
C VAL A 69 11.98 2.19 -5.46
N ARG A 70 12.64 2.75 -4.44
CA ARG A 70 12.55 2.23 -3.07
C ARG A 70 11.22 2.58 -2.41
N VAL A 71 10.63 3.71 -2.78
CA VAL A 71 9.32 4.15 -2.28
C VAL A 71 8.19 3.22 -2.76
N LEU A 72 8.33 2.61 -3.95
CA LEU A 72 7.33 1.70 -4.52
C LEU A 72 7.40 0.27 -3.97
N VAL A 73 8.43 -0.08 -3.20
CA VAL A 73 8.58 -1.45 -2.64
C VAL A 73 7.33 -1.90 -1.87
N PRO A 74 6.73 -1.10 -0.97
CA PRO A 74 5.50 -1.50 -0.28
C PRO A 74 4.32 -1.75 -1.22
N THR A 75 4.20 -0.97 -2.31
CA THR A 75 3.16 -1.17 -3.32
C THR A 75 3.38 -2.45 -4.12
N LEU A 76 4.64 -2.76 -4.45
CA LEU A 76 5.00 -4.03 -5.09
C LEU A 76 4.72 -5.23 -4.17
N VAL A 77 5.04 -5.12 -2.88
CA VAL A 77 4.74 -6.16 -1.89
C VAL A 77 3.23 -6.37 -1.76
N TRP A 78 2.45 -5.30 -1.69
CA TRP A 78 0.98 -5.39 -1.69
C TRP A 78 0.45 -6.07 -2.95
N ALA A 79 0.95 -5.71 -4.13
CA ALA A 79 0.51 -6.31 -5.40
C ALA A 79 0.89 -7.79 -5.51
N ALA A 80 2.10 -8.15 -5.05
CA ALA A 80 2.54 -9.54 -4.97
C ALA A 80 1.67 -10.35 -4.00
N CYS A 81 1.35 -9.79 -2.82
CA CYS A 81 0.43 -10.43 -1.88
C CYS A 81 -0.98 -10.55 -2.45
N PHE A 82 -1.49 -9.54 -3.16
CA PHE A 82 -2.76 -9.63 -3.87
C PHE A 82 -2.76 -10.80 -4.86
N ALA A 83 -1.72 -10.92 -5.70
CA ALA A 83 -1.58 -12.01 -6.66
C ALA A 83 -1.52 -13.38 -5.95
N MET A 84 -0.77 -13.48 -4.85
CA MET A 84 -0.71 -14.70 -4.04
C MET A 84 -2.08 -15.07 -3.45
N LEU A 85 -2.89 -14.11 -3.02
CA LEU A 85 -4.25 -14.35 -2.53
C LEU A 85 -5.23 -14.72 -3.64
N TYR A 86 -4.99 -14.23 -4.86
CA TYR A 86 -5.83 -14.52 -6.03
C TYR A 86 -5.55 -15.89 -6.65
N PHE A 87 -4.29 -16.37 -6.60
CA PHE A 87 -3.89 -17.62 -7.23
C PHE A 87 -3.54 -18.76 -6.25
N GLY A 88 -3.22 -18.45 -4.99
CA GLY A 88 -2.56 -19.40 -4.08
C GLY A 88 -3.40 -19.88 -2.91
N VAL A 89 -4.50 -19.20 -2.57
CA VAL A 89 -5.33 -19.56 -1.40
C VAL A 89 -6.78 -19.70 -1.84
N ASP A 90 -7.31 -20.91 -1.77
CA ASP A 90 -8.63 -21.25 -2.33
C ASP A 90 -9.74 -20.32 -1.82
N VAL A 91 -9.80 -20.09 -0.51
CA VAL A 91 -10.83 -19.25 0.13
C VAL A 91 -10.82 -17.82 -0.41
N THR A 92 -9.65 -17.19 -0.53
CA THR A 92 -9.56 -15.81 -1.04
C THR A 92 -9.70 -15.75 -2.55
N SER A 93 -9.28 -16.79 -3.25
CA SER A 93 -9.43 -16.93 -4.69
C SER A 93 -10.92 -16.99 -5.06
N ASP A 94 -11.71 -17.79 -4.34
CA ASP A 94 -13.16 -17.87 -4.52
C ASP A 94 -13.84 -16.51 -4.26
N ILE A 95 -13.47 -15.82 -3.19
CA ILE A 95 -13.99 -14.48 -2.88
C ILE A 95 -13.72 -13.50 -4.02
N LEU A 96 -12.50 -13.49 -4.54
CA LEU A 96 -12.07 -12.58 -5.61
C LEU A 96 -12.67 -12.94 -6.96
N ASN A 97 -12.77 -14.23 -7.29
CA ASN A 97 -13.37 -14.72 -8.53
C ASN A 97 -14.88 -14.41 -8.59
N ASN A 98 -15.60 -14.64 -7.49
CA ASN A 98 -17.01 -14.27 -7.38
C ASN A 98 -17.25 -12.75 -7.46
N ASN A 99 -16.22 -11.94 -7.23
CA ASN A 99 -16.25 -10.48 -7.27
C ASN A 99 -15.28 -9.89 -8.30
N SER A 100 -15.10 -10.56 -9.45
CA SER A 100 -14.04 -10.26 -10.44
C SER A 100 -13.91 -8.77 -10.82
N ILE A 101 -15.02 -8.07 -11.03
CA ILE A 101 -15.01 -6.62 -11.36
C ILE A 101 -14.45 -5.79 -10.19
N ARG A 102 -14.85 -6.12 -8.96
CA ARG A 102 -14.37 -5.45 -7.75
C ARG A 102 -12.91 -5.81 -7.48
N ALA A 103 -12.50 -7.04 -7.74
CA ALA A 103 -11.11 -7.48 -7.61
C ALA A 103 -10.19 -6.70 -8.56
N LEU A 104 -10.62 -6.52 -9.82
CA LEU A 104 -9.91 -5.68 -10.78
C LEU A 104 -9.88 -4.20 -10.34
N ALA A 105 -11.01 -3.68 -9.85
CA ALA A 105 -11.08 -2.32 -9.32
C ALA A 105 -10.16 -2.14 -8.09
N LEU A 106 -10.05 -3.15 -7.22
CA LEU A 106 -9.16 -3.14 -6.07
C LEU A 106 -7.69 -3.12 -6.48
N LEU A 107 -7.30 -3.99 -7.42
CA LEU A 107 -5.95 -4.05 -7.96
C LEU A 107 -5.55 -2.71 -8.60
N THR A 108 -6.39 -2.19 -9.48
CA THR A 108 -6.16 -0.91 -10.15
C THR A 108 -6.11 0.25 -9.16
N ALA A 109 -7.03 0.30 -8.19
CA ALA A 109 -7.03 1.32 -7.13
C ALA A 109 -5.76 1.27 -6.27
N GLY A 110 -5.32 0.09 -5.83
CA GLY A 110 -4.09 -0.05 -5.04
C GLY A 110 -2.85 0.38 -5.81
N CYS A 111 -2.71 -0.04 -7.08
CA CYS A 111 -1.59 0.36 -7.93
C CYS A 111 -1.59 1.86 -8.22
N LEU A 112 -2.72 2.43 -8.62
CA LEU A 112 -2.85 3.87 -8.89
C LEU A 112 -2.60 4.70 -7.62
N GLY A 113 -3.09 4.22 -6.47
CA GLY A 113 -2.87 4.85 -5.17
C GLY A 113 -1.38 4.94 -4.83
N GLY A 114 -0.61 3.90 -5.10
CA GLY A 114 0.84 3.88 -4.86
C GLY A 114 1.62 4.76 -5.83
N VAL A 115 1.21 4.83 -7.10
CA VAL A 115 1.90 5.62 -8.13
C VAL A 115 1.57 7.11 -8.05
N TRP A 116 0.33 7.46 -7.69
CA TRP A 116 -0.17 8.84 -7.70
C TRP A 116 0.71 9.87 -6.96
N PRO A 117 1.22 9.60 -5.74
CA PRO A 117 2.09 10.53 -5.03
C PRO A 117 3.45 10.76 -5.69
N LEU A 118 3.87 9.93 -6.64
CA LEU A 118 5.11 10.12 -7.41
C LEU A 118 4.87 11.04 -8.61
N LEU A 119 3.68 10.99 -9.21
CA LEU A 119 3.28 11.82 -10.34
C LEU A 119 3.01 13.26 -9.92
N ARG A 120 2.46 13.48 -8.72
CA ARG A 120 2.36 14.81 -8.12
C ARG A 120 3.73 15.25 -7.61
N ARG A 121 4.58 15.74 -8.52
CA ARG A 121 5.71 16.61 -8.17
C ARG A 121 5.14 17.97 -7.73
N LYS A 122 5.45 18.35 -6.49
CA LYS A 122 5.43 19.77 -6.10
C LYS A 122 6.67 20.42 -6.71
#